data_AF-A0A9E4FQK6-F1
#
_entry.id   AF-A0A9E4FQK6-F1
#
_cell.length_a   1.000
_cell.length_b   1.000
_cell.length_c   1.000
_cell.angle_alpha   90.00
_cell.angle_beta   90.00
_cell.angle_gamma   90.00
#
_symmetry.space_group_name_H-M   'P 1'
#
loop_
_entity.id
_entity.type
_entity.pdbx_description
1 polymer ?
#
loop_
_entity_poly.entity_id
_entity_poly.type
_entity_poly.pdbx_seq_one_letter_code
_entity_poly.pdbx_strand_id
1 'polypeptide(L)'
;MLGVLLIFPKALLLLPHMIILVVLEIVNFVVVFIGYLAVLLTGRYPQGLFNFVLGVGRWNYRVDGWLYGFTDRYPPFSLGA
;
A
#
# COMPACT_ATOMS: atom_id res chain seq x y z
N MET A 1 5.41 -13.94 -20.74
CA MET A 1 5.16 -15.23 -20.04
C MET A 1 6.17 -15.52 -18.92
N LEU A 2 7.41 -14.97 -18.94
CA LEU A 2 8.42 -15.19 -17.88
C LEU A 2 8.05 -14.59 -16.50
N GLY A 3 7.34 -13.45 -16.48
CA GLY A 3 6.94 -12.78 -15.23
C GLY A 3 6.02 -13.64 -14.35
N VAL A 4 5.13 -14.43 -14.95
CA VAL A 4 4.20 -15.33 -14.24
C VAL A 4 4.93 -16.49 -13.57
N LEU A 5 5.98 -17.02 -14.20
CA LEU A 5 6.81 -18.10 -13.65
C LEU A 5 7.59 -17.67 -12.39
N LEU A 6 7.93 -16.38 -12.28
CA LEU A 6 8.69 -15.85 -11.16
C LEU A 6 7.82 -15.34 -10.00
N ILE A 7 6.50 -15.41 -10.10
CA ILE A 7 5.58 -14.95 -9.05
C ILE A 7 5.84 -15.69 -7.74
N PHE A 8 6.00 -17.01 -7.77
CA PHE A 8 6.18 -17.80 -6.54
C PHE A 8 7.47 -17.46 -5.77
N PRO A 9 8.67 -17.42 -6.39
CA PRO A 9 9.88 -16.96 -5.72
C PRO A 9 9.80 -15.50 -5.25
N LYS A 10 9.22 -14.61 -6.06
CA LYS A 10 9.07 -13.20 -5.72
C LYS A 10 8.15 -13.00 -4.52
N ALA A 11 7.06 -13.77 -4.42
CA ALA A 11 6.14 -13.71 -3.29
C ALA A 11 6.84 -14.02 -1.96
N LEU A 12 7.81 -14.95 -1.94
CA LEU A 12 8.60 -15.26 -0.75
C LEU A 12 9.47 -14.06 -0.32
N LEU A 13 10.06 -13.32 -1.27
CA LEU A 13 10.84 -12.11 -0.99
C LEU A 13 9.99 -10.93 -0.49
N LEU A 14 8.67 -10.95 -0.73
CA LEU A 14 7.72 -9.95 -0.25
C LEU A 14 7.10 -10.29 1.09
N LEU A 15 7.40 -11.45 1.68
CA LEU A 15 6.89 -11.86 2.99
C LEU A 15 7.02 -10.75 4.07
N PRO A 16 8.16 -10.04 4.22
CA PRO A 16 8.24 -8.91 5.17
C PRO A 16 7.31 -7.74 4.80
N HIS A 17 7.13 -7.43 3.51
CA HIS A 17 6.19 -6.41 3.04
C HIS A 17 4.76 -6.78 3.38
N MET A 18 4.37 -8.04 3.16
CA MET A 18 3.01 -8.51 3.42
C MET A 18 2.64 -8.35 4.90
N ILE A 19 3.56 -8.69 5.81
CA ILE A 19 3.32 -8.54 7.26
C ILE A 19 3.05 -7.07 7.61
N ILE A 20 3.90 -6.15 7.12
CA ILE A 20 3.76 -4.73 7.44
C ILE A 20 2.53 -4.13 6.77
N LEU A 21 2.29 -4.46 5.50
CA LEU A 21 1.12 -3.97 4.76
C LEU A 21 -0.18 -4.48 5.37
N VAL A 22 -0.27 -5.71 5.87
CA VAL A 22 -1.47 -6.19 6.58
C VAL A 22 -1.77 -5.32 7.80
N VAL A 23 -0.75 -4.99 8.61
CA VAL A 23 -0.94 -4.09 9.77
C VAL A 23 -1.36 -2.69 9.31
N LEU A 24 -0.71 -2.16 8.28
CA LEU A 24 -1.03 -0.85 7.73
C LEU A 24 -2.44 -0.80 7.11
N GLU A 25 -2.91 -1.87 6.48
CA GLU A 25 -4.26 -1.95 5.91
C GLU A 25 -5.34 -1.97 6.99
N ILE A 26 -5.08 -2.62 8.13
CA ILE A 26 -5.97 -2.55 9.29
C ILE A 26 -6.09 -1.10 9.78
N VAL A 27 -4.96 -0.39 9.89
CA VAL A 27 -4.95 1.04 10.27
C VAL A 27 -5.63 1.89 9.19
N ASN A 28 -5.36 1.61 7.92
CA ASN A 28 -5.92 2.29 6.75
C ASN A 28 -7.45 2.21 6.75
N PHE A 29 -8.02 1.03 7.05
CA PHE A 29 -9.46 0.85 7.18
C PHE A 29 -10.08 1.78 8.22
N VAL A 30 -9.46 1.89 9.41
CA VAL A 30 -9.90 2.79 10.47
C VAL A 30 -9.74 4.26 10.05
N VAL A 31 -8.61 4.61 9.43
CA VAL A 31 -8.33 5.97 8.96
C VAL A 31 -9.32 6.42 7.89
N VAL A 32 -9.67 5.55 6.94
CA VAL A 32 -10.67 5.83 5.91
C VAL A 32 -12.04 6.05 6.54
N PHE A 33 -12.41 5.24 7.53
CA PHE A 33 -13.66 5.43 8.27
C PHE A 33 -13.72 6.76 9.01
N ILE A 34 -12.63 7.15 9.70
CA ILE A 34 -12.51 8.47 10.33
C ILE A 34 -12.59 9.58 9.28
N GLY A 35 -11.91 9.41 8.13
CA GLY A 35 -11.94 10.36 7.02
C GLY A 35 -13.33 10.56 6.45
N TYR A 36 -14.10 9.48 6.32
CA TYR A 36 -15.51 9.53 5.93
C TYR A 36 -16.35 10.38 6.89
N LEU A 37 -16.22 10.14 8.20
CA LEU A 37 -16.91 10.94 9.22
C LEU A 37 -16.46 12.41 9.20
N ALA A 38 -15.16 12.67 9.02
CA ALA A 38 -14.62 14.01 8.93
C ALA A 38 -15.20 14.79 7.74
N VAL A 39 -15.31 14.16 6.57
CA VAL A 39 -15.94 14.77 5.40
C VAL A 39 -17.42 15.07 5.64
N LEU A 40 -18.16 14.15 6.26
CA LEU A 40 -19.59 14.39 6.56
C LEU A 40 -19.81 15.58 7.49
N LEU A 41 -18.95 15.74 8.50
CA LEU A 41 -19.11 16.79 9.52
C LEU A 41 -18.51 18.14 9.10
N THR A 42 -17.41 18.13 8.35
CA THR A 42 -16.62 19.35 8.05
C THR A 42 -16.62 19.73 6.57
N GLY A 43 -17.13 18.86 5.69
CA GLY A 43 -17.06 19.01 4.23
C GLY A 43 -15.66 18.86 3.65
N ARG A 44 -14.65 18.48 4.47
CA ARG A 44 -13.25 18.41 4.06
C ARG A 44 -12.60 17.11 4.52
N TYR A 45 -11.76 16.54 3.66
CA TYR A 45 -10.96 15.36 4.02
C TYR A 45 -9.65 15.84 4.69
N PRO A 46 -9.36 15.43 5.95
CA PRO A 46 -8.15 15.88 6.64
C PRO A 46 -6.88 15.44 5.91
N GLN A 47 -5.97 16.38 5.66
CA GLN A 47 -4.80 16.13 4.82
C GLN A 47 -3.83 15.08 5.40
N GLY A 48 -3.72 14.99 6.72
CA GLY A 48 -2.91 13.95 7.37
C GLY A 48 -3.44 12.53 7.10
N LEU A 49 -4.76 12.33 7.19
CA LEU A 49 -5.40 11.05 6.87
C LEU A 49 -5.22 10.74 5.39
N PHE A 50 -5.39 11.72 4.51
CA PHE A 50 -5.24 11.54 3.07
C PHE A 50 -3.83 11.08 2.72
N ASN A 51 -2.82 11.75 3.27
CA ASN A 51 -1.42 11.42 3.04
C ASN A 51 -1.08 10.00 3.52
N PHE A 52 -1.65 9.56 4.65
CA PHE A 52 -1.48 8.21 5.14
C PHE A 52 -2.08 7.17 4.18
N VAL A 53 -3.37 7.32 3.84
CA VAL A 53 -4.09 6.39 2.93
C VAL A 53 -3.37 6.30 1.58
N LEU A 54 -2.97 7.46 1.03
CA LEU A 54 -2.25 7.53 -0.22
C LEU A 54 -0.87 6.85 -0.13
N GLY A 55 -0.17 7.01 1.00
CA GLY A 55 1.12 6.37 1.23
C GLY A 55 1.02 4.84 1.29
N VAL A 56 -0.01 4.31 1.96
CA VAL A 56 -0.28 2.86 2.02
C VAL A 56 -0.62 2.33 0.63
N GLY A 57 -1.50 3.02 -0.11
CA GLY A 57 -1.84 2.65 -1.50
C GLY A 57 -0.62 2.65 -2.43
N ARG A 58 0.23 3.69 -2.35
CA ARG A 58 1.48 3.77 -3.13
C ARG A 58 2.42 2.62 -2.82
N TRP A 59 2.52 2.23 -1.56
CA TRP A 59 3.36 1.10 -1.19
C TRP A 59 2.83 -0.21 -1.77
N ASN A 60 1.51 -0.49 -1.67
CA ASN A 60 0.89 -1.63 -2.34
C ASN A 60 1.21 -1.65 -3.85
N TYR A 61 1.02 -0.53 -4.55
CA TYR A 61 1.31 -0.46 -5.98
C TYR A 61 2.77 -0.75 -6.35
N ARG A 62 3.74 -0.36 -5.50
CA ARG A 62 5.15 -0.73 -5.73
C ARG A 62 5.39 -2.22 -5.52
N VAL A 63 4.72 -2.83 -4.55
CA VAL A 63 4.78 -4.28 -4.30
C VAL A 63 4.19 -5.05 -5.47
N ASP A 64 2.99 -4.69 -5.92
CA ASP A 64 2.33 -5.29 -7.07
C ASP A 64 3.14 -5.11 -8.36
N GLY A 65 3.65 -3.90 -8.58
CA GLY A 65 4.49 -3.60 -9.74
C GLY A 65 5.74 -4.46 -9.82
N TRP A 66 6.39 -4.71 -8.68
CA TRP A 66 7.56 -5.59 -8.64
C TRP A 66 7.20 -7.07 -8.79
N LEU A 67 6.10 -7.52 -8.14
CA LEU A 67 5.63 -8.90 -8.21
C LEU A 67 5.23 -9.28 -9.63
N TYR A 68 4.44 -8.43 -10.31
CA TYR A 68 3.97 -8.66 -11.68
C TYR A 68 5.00 -8.32 -12.76
N GLY A 69 6.14 -7.74 -12.38
CA GLY A 69 7.24 -7.43 -13.29
C GLY A 69 7.03 -6.17 -14.14
N PHE A 70 6.23 -5.21 -13.65
CA PHE A 70 6.17 -3.86 -14.21
C PHE A 70 7.43 -3.04 -13.87
N THR A 71 8.18 -3.45 -12.85
CA THR A 71 9.48 -2.87 -12.51
C THR A 71 10.44 -3.93 -11.96
N ASP A 72 11.73 -3.73 -12.21
CA ASP A 72 12.82 -4.56 -11.66
C ASP A 72 13.32 -4.02 -10.30
N ARG A 73 12.95 -2.79 -9.92
CA ARG A 73 13.38 -2.18 -8.66
C ARG A 73 12.60 -2.77 -7.48
N TYR A 74 13.30 -3.38 -6.53
CA TYR A 74 12.70 -3.91 -5.30
C TYR A 74 12.00 -2.78 -4.50
N PRO A 75 10.78 -2.99 -4.00
CA PRO A 75 9.98 -1.94 -3.37
C PRO A 75 10.57 -1.50 -2.02
N PRO A 76 10.75 -0.18 -1.79
CA PRO A 76 11.20 0.33 -0.50
C PRO A 76 10.09 0.23 0.56
N PHE A 77 10.50 0.04 1.82
CA PHE A 77 9.63 0.09 3.00
C PHE A 77 9.35 1.55 3.38
N SER A 78 8.39 2.19 2.71
CA SER A 78 8.10 3.61 2.91
C SER A 78 6.68 3.97 2.51
N LEU A 79 6.08 4.96 3.17
CA LEU A 79 4.83 5.60 2.73
C LEU A 79 5.09 6.77 1.76
N GLY A 80 6.35 7.16 1.58
CA GLY A 80 6.77 8.21 0.66
C GLY A 80 6.78 7.78 -0.81
N ALA A 81 7.07 8.76 -1.67
CA ALA A 81 7.36 8.56 -3.08
C ALA A 81 8.81 8.11 -3.27
#